data_AF-A0AAE3A1N4-F1
#
_entry.id   AF-A0AAE3A1N4-F1
#
_cell.length_a   1.000
_cell.length_b   1.000
_cell.length_c   1.000
_cell.angle_alpha   90.00
_cell.angle_beta   90.00
_cell.angle_gamma   90.00
#
_symmetry.space_group_name_H-M   'P 1'
#
loop_
_entity.id
_entity.type
_entity.pdbx_description
1 polymer ?
#
loop_
_entity_poly.entity_id
_entity_poly.type
_entity_poly.pdbx_seq_one_letter_code
_entity_poly.pdbx_strand_id
1 'polypeptide(L)'
;MNRIAVFPYDENFYPLLKNSESMVGFEISKVFSIRGWGYVGRNIFDVSDTTSRNIHVEDISEKLNEEEFDIFLLAEPEHNIDENYIVQIIDRMAQMNKTIWIFKSLSDEIITKIDTICEKNKVEVQFFSKDIENVVFDGEEILYDISTPIITVAGMGEKTNKMELQMDLVISLQKDKYKVVWVSSRNEALLYNGQKFPTFMYDEGVSEKKKILMYNHYLKWIEQSEKPDVILIGIPGGIMPDSKKQVGYFGITSFEVLNAINPDYFIMSLYGNTLGKNYLDELRNVMKYKFNVEVDSFYVGDMEQDAYSLDKLAPIEYIHLGQLTVDKRVKDVNYTEIPVYTCSTVSQLYQNMIEKLGEYDEFQSL
;
A
#
# COMPACT_ATOMS: atom_id res chain seq x y z
N MET A 1 -11.42 -8.42 22.15
CA MET A 1 -10.87 -7.77 20.95
C MET A 1 -12.02 -7.68 19.96
N ASN A 2 -12.17 -6.57 19.24
CA ASN A 2 -13.27 -6.46 18.28
C ASN A 2 -12.97 -7.33 17.05
N ARG A 3 -13.96 -8.09 16.59
CA ARG A 3 -13.81 -9.04 15.48
C ARG A 3 -14.28 -8.42 14.18
N ILE A 4 -13.41 -8.41 13.18
CA ILE A 4 -13.65 -7.86 11.86
C ILE A 4 -13.98 -8.98 10.87
N ALA A 5 -15.06 -8.79 10.13
CA ALA A 5 -15.31 -9.45 8.86
C ALA A 5 -14.82 -8.57 7.72
N VAL A 6 -13.96 -9.10 6.85
CA VAL A 6 -13.46 -8.39 5.66
C VAL A 6 -14.24 -8.83 4.42
N PHE A 7 -14.66 -7.85 3.61
CA PHE A 7 -15.24 -8.08 2.29
C PHE A 7 -14.87 -6.91 1.34
N PRO A 8 -14.71 -7.15 0.04
CA PRO A 8 -14.41 -8.43 -0.56
C PRO A 8 -12.96 -8.84 -0.27
N TYR A 9 -12.72 -10.14 -0.27
CA TYR A 9 -11.38 -10.67 -0.37
C TYR A 9 -11.00 -10.94 -1.83
N ASP A 10 -9.84 -10.41 -2.19
CA ASP A 10 -9.04 -10.77 -3.35
C ASP A 10 -7.55 -10.71 -2.97
N GLU A 11 -6.66 -11.00 -3.92
CA GLU A 11 -5.20 -10.97 -3.71
C GLU A 11 -4.69 -9.60 -3.26
N ASN A 12 -5.39 -8.50 -3.58
CA ASN A 12 -4.99 -7.17 -3.13
C ASN A 12 -5.08 -7.05 -1.60
N PHE A 13 -5.98 -7.76 -0.91
CA PHE A 13 -6.06 -7.72 0.55
C PHE A 13 -5.08 -8.72 1.24
N TYR A 14 -4.44 -9.62 0.49
CA TYR A 14 -3.56 -10.65 1.05
C TYR A 14 -2.43 -10.11 1.95
N PRO A 15 -1.68 -9.04 1.60
CA PRO A 15 -0.60 -8.53 2.45
C PRO A 15 -1.08 -8.10 3.85
N LEU A 16 -2.30 -7.55 3.90
CA LEU A 16 -2.97 -7.16 5.15
C LEU A 16 -3.40 -8.40 5.92
N LEU A 17 -3.94 -9.43 5.28
CA LEU A 17 -4.30 -10.67 5.97
C LEU A 17 -3.08 -11.41 6.52
N LYS A 18 -2.02 -11.55 5.72
CA LYS A 18 -0.75 -12.20 6.10
C LYS A 18 -0.19 -11.64 7.39
N ASN A 19 -0.31 -10.33 7.58
CA ASN A 19 0.24 -9.61 8.72
C ASN A 19 -0.78 -9.28 9.81
N SER A 20 -1.97 -9.89 9.80
CA SER A 20 -3.07 -9.49 10.69
C SER A 20 -2.87 -9.73 12.19
N GLU A 21 -1.76 -10.36 12.60
CA GLU A 21 -1.36 -10.41 14.03
C GLU A 21 -0.85 -9.04 14.52
N SER A 22 -0.36 -8.21 13.60
CA SER A 22 0.16 -6.87 13.88
C SER A 22 -0.93 -5.79 13.85
N MET A 23 -2.20 -6.17 13.62
CA MET A 23 -3.32 -5.22 13.67
C MET A 23 -3.53 -4.69 15.09
N VAL A 24 -3.87 -3.41 15.20
CA VAL A 24 -3.98 -2.74 16.50
C VAL A 24 -5.42 -2.78 17.01
N GLY A 25 -5.69 -3.61 18.02
CA GLY A 25 -6.98 -3.63 18.73
C GLY A 25 -8.08 -4.47 18.08
N PHE A 26 -7.78 -5.17 17.00
CA PHE A 26 -8.73 -5.96 16.21
C PHE A 26 -8.17 -7.33 15.82
N GLU A 27 -9.06 -8.29 15.60
CA GLU A 27 -8.75 -9.54 14.90
C GLU A 27 -9.64 -9.72 13.68
N ILE A 28 -9.12 -10.34 12.64
CA ILE A 28 -9.92 -10.80 11.52
C ILE A 28 -10.52 -12.15 11.89
N SER A 29 -11.83 -12.21 12.06
CA SER A 29 -12.55 -13.46 12.35
C SER A 29 -13.17 -14.08 11.11
N LYS A 30 -13.52 -13.26 10.10
CA LYS A 30 -14.18 -13.69 8.87
C LYS A 30 -13.61 -12.99 7.65
N VAL A 31 -13.57 -13.74 6.55
CA VAL A 31 -13.15 -13.24 5.24
C VAL A 31 -14.16 -13.69 4.21
N PHE A 32 -14.77 -12.73 3.52
CA PHE A 32 -15.82 -12.98 2.55
C PHE A 32 -15.37 -12.55 1.15
N SER A 33 -15.76 -13.32 0.14
CA SER A 33 -15.58 -13.00 -1.27
C SER A 33 -16.90 -13.16 -2.02
N ILE A 34 -16.94 -12.65 -3.26
CA ILE A 34 -18.03 -12.90 -4.20
C ILE A 34 -17.82 -14.28 -4.85
N ARG A 35 -18.91 -15.04 -5.00
CA ARG A 35 -18.90 -16.28 -5.79
C ARG A 35 -18.55 -15.98 -7.24
N GLY A 36 -17.59 -16.72 -7.78
CA GLY A 36 -17.11 -16.55 -9.16
C GLY A 36 -15.74 -15.88 -9.27
N TRP A 37 -15.25 -15.23 -8.21
CA TRP A 37 -13.87 -14.71 -8.16
C TRP A 37 -12.81 -15.80 -7.91
N GLY A 38 -13.25 -17.04 -7.65
CA GLY A 38 -12.36 -18.19 -7.48
C GLY A 38 -11.80 -18.37 -6.08
N TYR A 39 -12.05 -17.44 -5.14
CA TYR A 39 -11.53 -17.51 -3.77
C TYR A 39 -12.43 -18.28 -2.79
N VAL A 40 -13.75 -18.23 -2.95
CA VAL A 40 -14.73 -18.88 -2.05
C VAL A 40 -14.42 -20.38 -1.88
N GLY A 41 -14.35 -20.83 -0.62
CA GLY A 41 -14.05 -22.20 -0.22
C GLY A 41 -12.55 -22.53 -0.16
N ARG A 42 -11.67 -21.59 -0.53
CA ARG A 42 -10.22 -21.78 -0.41
C ARG A 42 -9.71 -21.36 0.97
N ASN A 43 -8.59 -21.95 1.35
CA ASN A 43 -7.75 -21.44 2.43
C ASN A 43 -6.90 -20.30 1.90
N ILE A 44 -6.74 -19.27 2.72
CA ILE A 44 -5.88 -18.12 2.39
C ILE A 44 -4.41 -18.48 2.59
N PHE A 45 -4.11 -19.25 3.65
CA PHE A 45 -2.76 -19.71 3.99
C PHE A 45 -2.60 -21.19 3.64
N ASP A 46 -1.47 -21.55 3.03
CA ASP A 46 -1.15 -22.95 2.77
C ASP A 46 -0.68 -23.64 4.08
N VAL A 47 -0.74 -24.96 4.14
CA VAL A 47 -0.34 -25.76 5.32
C VAL A 47 1.14 -25.58 5.65
N SER A 48 1.94 -25.12 4.69
CA SER A 48 3.37 -24.80 4.84
C SER A 48 3.66 -23.41 5.42
N ASP A 49 2.68 -22.50 5.50
CA ASP A 49 2.87 -21.19 6.12
C ASP A 49 3.04 -21.36 7.63
N THR A 50 4.17 -20.88 8.16
CA THR A 50 4.52 -20.98 9.58
C THR A 50 3.54 -20.24 10.51
N THR A 51 2.64 -19.43 9.95
CA THR A 51 1.58 -18.70 10.66
C THR A 51 0.23 -19.41 10.66
N SER A 52 0.13 -20.62 10.06
CA SER A 52 -1.09 -21.40 9.79
C SER A 52 -2.35 -20.96 10.55
N ARG A 53 -3.00 -19.90 10.05
CA ARG A 53 -4.34 -19.51 10.50
C ARG A 53 -5.33 -20.18 9.58
N ASN A 54 -6.25 -20.95 10.13
CA ASN A 54 -7.26 -21.63 9.32
C ASN A 54 -8.39 -20.65 8.96
N ILE A 55 -8.06 -19.62 8.16
CA ILE A 55 -9.04 -18.66 7.64
C ILE A 55 -9.50 -19.16 6.27
N HIS A 56 -10.76 -19.56 6.22
CA HIS A 56 -11.44 -19.94 4.99
C HIS A 56 -12.16 -18.73 4.40
N VAL A 57 -12.12 -18.60 3.08
CA VAL A 57 -12.90 -17.58 2.38
C VAL A 57 -14.34 -18.06 2.22
N GLU A 58 -15.29 -17.31 2.75
CA GLU A 58 -16.72 -17.61 2.71
C GLU A 58 -17.45 -16.79 1.61
N ASP A 59 -18.60 -17.26 1.16
CA ASP A 59 -19.44 -16.55 0.19
C ASP A 59 -20.29 -15.49 0.93
N ILE A 60 -20.14 -14.22 0.57
CA ILE A 60 -20.91 -13.12 1.19
C ILE A 60 -22.43 -13.29 1.01
N SER A 61 -22.87 -14.01 -0.02
CA SER A 61 -24.28 -14.21 -0.33
C SER A 61 -24.95 -15.29 0.53
N GLU A 62 -24.17 -16.15 1.18
CA GLU A 62 -24.69 -17.22 2.04
C GLU A 62 -25.19 -16.68 3.38
N LYS A 63 -25.89 -17.52 4.15
CA LYS A 63 -26.40 -17.15 5.48
C LYS A 63 -25.22 -16.96 6.44
N LEU A 64 -25.13 -15.77 6.99
CA LEU A 64 -24.07 -15.37 7.92
C LEU A 64 -24.53 -15.63 9.36
N ASN A 65 -23.59 -16.01 10.23
CA ASN A 65 -23.83 -16.07 11.66
C ASN A 65 -23.45 -14.74 12.30
N GLU A 66 -24.45 -14.05 12.86
CA GLU A 66 -24.27 -12.75 13.50
C GLU A 66 -23.30 -12.77 14.67
N GLU A 67 -23.07 -13.90 15.32
CA GLU A 67 -22.19 -13.95 16.50
C GLU A 67 -20.70 -13.99 16.16
N GLU A 68 -20.32 -14.13 14.88
CA GLU A 68 -18.92 -14.40 14.48
C GLU A 68 -18.07 -13.14 14.29
N PHE A 69 -18.68 -11.97 14.10
CA PHE A 69 -17.99 -10.70 13.92
C PHE A 69 -18.83 -9.53 14.43
N ASP A 70 -18.14 -8.44 14.78
CA ASP A 70 -18.74 -7.24 15.36
C ASP A 70 -18.71 -6.07 14.35
N ILE A 71 -17.67 -6.02 13.52
CA ILE A 71 -17.42 -4.99 12.52
C ILE A 71 -17.40 -5.62 11.13
N PHE A 72 -18.11 -5.01 10.17
CA PHE A 72 -18.02 -5.33 8.75
C PHE A 72 -17.14 -4.29 8.04
N LEU A 73 -16.04 -4.74 7.45
CA LEU A 73 -15.09 -3.91 6.71
C LEU A 73 -15.28 -4.12 5.21
N LEU A 74 -15.61 -3.05 4.50
CA LEU A 74 -15.61 -2.96 3.05
C LEU A 74 -14.22 -2.49 2.55
N ALA A 75 -13.39 -3.43 2.11
CA ALA A 75 -12.06 -3.21 1.54
C ALA A 75 -12.15 -2.65 0.11
N GLU A 76 -11.05 -2.07 -0.39
CA GLU A 76 -10.94 -1.67 -1.79
C GLU A 76 -10.52 -2.89 -2.64
N PRO A 77 -11.44 -3.46 -3.45
CA PRO A 77 -11.08 -4.57 -4.32
C PRO A 77 -10.23 -4.11 -5.50
N GLU A 78 -9.49 -5.06 -6.07
CA GLU A 78 -8.92 -4.92 -7.40
C GLU A 78 -10.01 -4.95 -8.49
N HIS A 79 -11.02 -5.81 -8.31
CA HIS A 79 -12.10 -5.98 -9.26
C HIS A 79 -13.29 -5.07 -8.92
N ASN A 80 -13.88 -4.45 -9.95
CA ASN A 80 -15.05 -3.62 -9.73
C ASN A 80 -16.24 -4.45 -9.22
N ILE A 81 -16.95 -3.91 -8.23
CA ILE A 81 -18.19 -4.48 -7.69
C ILE A 81 -19.30 -3.48 -7.97
N ASP A 82 -20.44 -3.98 -8.45
CA ASP A 82 -21.64 -3.17 -8.64
C ASP A 82 -22.04 -2.45 -7.33
N GLU A 83 -22.19 -1.14 -7.39
CA GLU A 83 -22.46 -0.32 -6.22
C GLU A 83 -23.83 -0.65 -5.58
N ASN A 84 -24.84 -1.08 -6.36
CA ASN A 84 -26.11 -1.50 -5.78
C ASN A 84 -25.98 -2.82 -5.02
N TYR A 85 -25.11 -3.71 -5.48
CA TYR A 85 -24.78 -4.93 -4.74
C TYR A 85 -24.07 -4.62 -3.42
N ILE A 86 -23.14 -3.66 -3.42
CA ILE A 86 -22.53 -3.13 -2.18
C ILE A 86 -23.62 -2.62 -1.23
N VAL A 87 -24.54 -1.77 -1.70
CA VAL A 87 -25.62 -1.23 -0.88
C VAL A 87 -26.51 -2.33 -0.28
N GLN A 88 -26.81 -3.40 -1.04
CA GLN A 88 -27.58 -4.54 -0.53
C GLN A 88 -26.85 -5.29 0.58
N ILE A 89 -25.53 -5.48 0.45
CA ILE A 89 -24.71 -6.10 1.49
C ILE A 89 -24.70 -5.21 2.74
N ILE A 90 -24.51 -3.91 2.58
CA ILE A 90 -24.48 -2.95 3.68
C ILE A 90 -25.82 -2.90 4.43
N ASP A 91 -26.96 -2.88 3.73
CA ASP A 91 -28.29 -2.98 4.36
C ASP A 91 -28.45 -4.26 5.18
N ARG A 92 -27.98 -5.39 4.63
CA ARG A 92 -27.99 -6.66 5.35
C ARG A 92 -27.13 -6.61 6.62
N MET A 93 -25.93 -6.03 6.56
CA MET A 93 -25.04 -5.90 7.73
C MET A 93 -25.63 -4.95 8.78
N ALA A 94 -26.28 -3.87 8.34
CA ALA A 94 -26.96 -2.93 9.23
C ALA A 94 -28.15 -3.58 9.95
N GLN A 95 -28.93 -4.43 9.26
CA GLN A 95 -30.02 -5.22 9.88
C GLN A 95 -29.51 -6.22 10.92
N MET A 96 -28.27 -6.70 10.77
CA MET A 96 -27.55 -7.55 11.73
C MET A 96 -26.84 -6.73 12.84
N ASN A 97 -27.09 -5.42 12.92
CA ASN A 97 -26.53 -4.50 13.90
C ASN A 97 -24.98 -4.51 13.97
N LYS A 98 -24.32 -4.57 12.81
CA LYS A 98 -22.86 -4.56 12.67
C LYS A 98 -22.34 -3.15 12.48
N THR A 99 -21.26 -2.77 13.16
CA THR A 99 -20.54 -1.53 12.83
C THR A 99 -19.94 -1.65 11.44
N ILE A 100 -20.04 -0.60 10.61
CA ILE A 100 -19.65 -0.63 9.21
C ILE A 100 -18.46 0.28 8.96
N TRP A 101 -17.39 -0.28 8.42
CA TRP A 101 -16.18 0.45 8.04
C TRP A 101 -15.96 0.37 6.54
N ILE A 102 -15.83 1.52 5.89
CA ILE A 102 -15.74 1.61 4.43
C ILE A 102 -14.39 2.20 4.05
N PHE A 103 -13.49 1.34 3.55
CA PHE A 103 -12.19 1.72 3.02
C PHE A 103 -12.25 1.98 1.52
N LYS A 104 -13.19 1.32 0.83
CA LYS A 104 -13.47 1.54 -0.59
C LYS A 104 -13.87 2.99 -0.87
N SER A 105 -13.33 3.56 -1.94
CA SER A 105 -13.78 4.82 -2.49
C SER A 105 -15.13 4.64 -3.18
N LEU A 106 -16.13 5.42 -2.77
CA LEU A 106 -17.51 5.36 -3.25
C LEU A 106 -17.95 6.75 -3.72
N SER A 107 -18.89 6.79 -4.67
CA SER A 107 -19.51 8.05 -5.09
C SER A 107 -20.38 8.67 -3.99
N ASP A 108 -20.53 9.99 -4.01
CA ASP A 108 -21.36 10.73 -3.03
C ASP A 108 -22.81 10.24 -2.97
N GLU A 109 -23.36 9.81 -4.12
CA GLU A 109 -24.69 9.22 -4.20
C GLU A 109 -24.79 7.94 -3.36
N ILE A 110 -23.79 7.07 -3.46
CA ILE A 110 -23.76 5.79 -2.71
C ILE A 110 -23.48 6.04 -1.24
N ILE A 111 -22.58 6.96 -0.90
CA ILE A 111 -22.31 7.37 0.49
C ILE A 111 -23.63 7.81 1.15
N THR A 112 -24.41 8.69 0.49
CA THR A 112 -25.70 9.17 1.00
C THR A 112 -26.70 8.04 1.21
N LYS A 113 -26.76 7.06 0.30
CA LYS A 113 -27.63 5.88 0.46
C LYS A 113 -27.22 5.03 1.66
N ILE A 114 -25.92 4.79 1.83
CA ILE A 114 -25.37 4.02 2.95
C ILE A 114 -25.65 4.73 4.28
N ASP A 115 -25.43 6.04 4.35
CA ASP A 115 -25.73 6.84 5.55
C ASP A 115 -27.22 6.70 5.94
N THR A 116 -28.13 6.85 4.97
CA THR A 116 -29.57 6.71 5.19
C THR A 116 -29.94 5.32 5.75
N ILE A 117 -29.31 4.26 5.24
CA ILE A 117 -29.50 2.89 5.70
C ILE A 117 -29.01 2.73 7.14
N CYS A 118 -27.81 3.22 7.44
CA CYS A 118 -27.19 3.09 8.76
C CYS A 118 -27.94 3.90 9.82
N GLU A 119 -28.36 5.13 9.50
CA GLU A 119 -29.20 5.97 10.38
C GLU A 119 -30.53 5.29 10.72
N LYS A 120 -31.22 4.73 9.71
CA LYS A 120 -32.49 4.02 9.89
C LYS A 120 -32.34 2.81 10.83
N ASN A 121 -31.23 2.07 10.71
CA ASN A 121 -30.93 0.90 11.53
C ASN A 121 -30.23 1.25 12.86
N LYS A 122 -29.87 2.52 13.09
CA LYS A 122 -29.10 3.02 14.25
C LYS A 122 -27.74 2.33 14.41
N VAL A 123 -27.06 2.15 13.29
CA VAL A 123 -25.76 1.50 13.19
C VAL A 123 -24.68 2.55 12.90
N GLU A 124 -23.51 2.38 13.51
CA GLU A 124 -22.34 3.22 13.24
C GLU A 124 -21.72 2.89 11.88
N VAL A 125 -21.45 3.92 11.08
CA VAL A 125 -20.71 3.81 9.83
C VAL A 125 -19.56 4.82 9.79
N GLN A 126 -18.40 4.38 9.32
CA GLN A 126 -17.22 5.23 9.14
C GLN A 126 -16.65 5.06 7.73
N PHE A 127 -16.42 6.19 7.06
CA PHE A 127 -15.79 6.25 5.74
C PHE A 127 -14.32 6.65 5.88
N PHE A 128 -13.43 5.78 5.43
CA PHE A 128 -11.98 5.98 5.48
C PHE A 128 -11.41 6.52 4.17
N SER A 129 -12.19 6.61 3.10
CA SER A 129 -11.78 7.27 1.85
C SER A 129 -11.92 8.79 1.89
N LYS A 130 -12.68 9.36 2.85
CA LYS A 130 -12.89 10.81 2.97
C LYS A 130 -11.61 11.54 3.41
N ASP A 131 -11.54 12.81 2.99
CA ASP A 131 -10.36 13.67 3.01
C ASP A 131 -9.68 13.82 4.38
N ILE A 132 -8.38 14.10 4.33
CA ILE A 132 -7.64 14.63 5.47
C ILE A 132 -7.90 16.15 5.49
N GLU A 133 -8.89 16.58 6.26
CA GLU A 133 -9.31 17.99 6.34
C GLU A 133 -8.26 18.94 6.97
N ASN A 134 -7.13 18.42 7.46
CA ASN A 134 -6.32 19.09 8.47
C ASN A 134 -4.94 19.62 8.03
N VAL A 135 -4.52 19.47 6.76
CA VAL A 135 -3.24 20.05 6.33
C VAL A 135 -3.44 21.50 5.91
N VAL A 136 -3.39 22.39 6.91
CA VAL A 136 -3.41 23.85 6.67
C VAL A 136 -2.06 24.26 6.11
N PHE A 137 -2.04 24.61 4.83
CA PHE A 137 -0.90 25.30 4.23
C PHE A 137 -0.74 26.65 4.91
N ASP A 138 0.38 26.87 5.59
CA ASP A 138 0.68 28.08 6.37
C ASP A 138 0.93 29.31 5.47
N GLY A 139 1.03 29.11 4.15
CA GLY A 139 1.25 30.15 3.15
C GLY A 139 2.72 30.32 2.79
N GLU A 140 3.65 29.63 3.46
CA GLU A 140 5.08 29.75 3.21
C GLU A 140 5.49 28.89 2.01
N GLU A 141 6.09 29.53 1.00
CA GLU A 141 6.60 28.83 -0.19
C GLU A 141 8.03 28.32 0.01
N ILE A 142 8.26 27.60 1.11
CA ILE A 142 9.54 26.97 1.45
C ILE A 142 9.36 25.47 1.71
N LEU A 143 10.42 24.70 1.48
CA LEU A 143 10.51 23.32 1.94
C LEU A 143 11.24 23.31 3.28
N TYR A 144 10.61 22.71 4.28
CA TYR A 144 11.21 22.47 5.59
C TYR A 144 12.12 21.24 5.53
N ASP A 145 13.28 21.33 6.16
CA ASP A 145 14.13 20.18 6.43
C ASP A 145 13.41 19.23 7.40
N ILE A 146 13.34 17.96 7.05
CA ILE A 146 12.86 16.87 7.91
C ILE A 146 14.12 16.19 8.45
N SER A 147 14.28 16.19 9.77
CA SER A 147 15.47 15.64 10.45
C SER A 147 15.34 14.15 10.73
N THR A 148 14.11 13.63 10.74
CA THR A 148 13.83 12.21 10.91
C THR A 148 14.15 11.45 9.62
N PRO A 149 14.90 10.33 9.68
CA PRO A 149 15.21 9.54 8.49
C PRO A 149 13.96 9.10 7.71
N ILE A 150 14.01 9.23 6.39
CA ILE A 150 12.92 8.89 5.48
C ILE A 150 13.29 7.69 4.62
N ILE A 151 12.56 6.58 4.79
CA ILE A 151 12.60 5.42 3.92
C ILE A 151 11.47 5.56 2.88
N THR A 152 11.80 5.47 1.60
CA THR A 152 10.81 5.59 0.52
C THR A 152 10.75 4.33 -0.32
N VAL A 153 9.54 3.82 -0.53
CA VAL A 153 9.25 2.72 -1.47
C VAL A 153 8.46 3.28 -2.65
N ALA A 154 9.08 3.27 -3.83
CA ALA A 154 8.42 3.53 -5.10
C ALA A 154 8.44 2.27 -5.97
N GLY A 155 7.83 2.30 -7.15
CA GLY A 155 7.90 1.15 -8.05
C GLY A 155 7.64 1.50 -9.50
N MET A 156 7.93 0.54 -10.37
CA MET A 156 7.68 0.67 -11.82
C MET A 156 6.21 0.96 -12.13
N GLY A 157 5.30 0.34 -11.38
CA GLY A 157 3.88 0.58 -11.45
C GLY A 157 3.12 -0.13 -10.33
N GLU A 158 1.82 -0.32 -10.54
CA GLU A 158 0.97 -1.14 -9.68
C GLU A 158 1.43 -2.59 -9.68
N LYS A 159 1.02 -3.39 -8.68
CA LYS A 159 1.36 -4.82 -8.57
C LYS A 159 2.85 -5.16 -8.55
N THR A 160 3.70 -4.23 -8.10
CA THR A 160 5.13 -4.50 -7.82
C THR A 160 5.38 -4.93 -6.37
N ASN A 161 4.36 -5.43 -5.66
CA ASN A 161 4.39 -5.81 -4.22
C ASN A 161 4.82 -4.69 -3.24
N LYS A 162 4.69 -3.41 -3.63
CA LYS A 162 5.04 -2.27 -2.75
C LYS A 162 4.37 -2.33 -1.37
N MET A 163 3.08 -2.68 -1.31
CA MET A 163 2.33 -2.71 -0.06
C MET A 163 2.89 -3.78 0.89
N GLU A 164 3.14 -4.99 0.37
CA GLU A 164 3.71 -6.09 1.15
C GLU A 164 5.10 -5.74 1.67
N LEU A 165 5.97 -5.21 0.81
CA LEU A 165 7.30 -4.74 1.20
C LEU A 165 7.22 -3.69 2.32
N GLN A 166 6.35 -2.68 2.18
CA GLN A 166 6.19 -1.66 3.22
C GLN A 166 5.75 -2.27 4.55
N MET A 167 4.79 -3.21 4.54
CA MET A 167 4.34 -3.89 5.75
C MET A 167 5.47 -4.70 6.41
N ASP A 168 6.23 -5.47 5.64
CA ASP A 168 7.35 -6.25 6.16
C ASP A 168 8.41 -5.37 6.84
N LEU A 169 8.70 -4.20 6.26
CA LEU A 169 9.63 -3.22 6.84
C LEU A 169 9.07 -2.56 8.10
N VAL A 170 7.82 -2.10 8.07
CA VAL A 170 7.18 -1.47 9.25
C VAL A 170 7.12 -2.44 10.43
N ILE A 171 6.73 -3.69 10.19
CA ILE A 171 6.65 -4.72 11.23
C ILE A 171 8.04 -5.03 11.77
N SER A 172 9.07 -5.11 10.93
CA SER A 172 10.45 -5.35 11.35
C SER A 172 10.98 -4.19 12.20
N LEU A 173 10.78 -2.94 11.78
CA LEU A 173 11.14 -1.74 12.54
C LEU A 173 10.43 -1.69 13.89
N GLN A 174 9.12 -1.94 13.94
CA GLN A 174 8.34 -1.95 15.18
C GLN A 174 8.76 -3.08 16.13
N LYS A 175 9.12 -4.25 15.58
CA LYS A 175 9.67 -5.37 16.36
C LYS A 175 10.98 -4.98 17.04
N ASP A 176 11.82 -4.22 16.34
CA ASP A 176 13.06 -3.64 16.84
C ASP A 176 12.86 -2.37 17.67
N LYS A 177 11.60 -2.04 18.00
CA LYS A 177 11.17 -0.97 18.92
C LYS A 177 11.35 0.46 18.40
N TYR A 178 11.59 0.64 17.11
CA TYR A 178 11.52 1.96 16.49
C TYR A 178 10.09 2.48 16.49
N LYS A 179 9.94 3.78 16.77
CA LYS A 179 8.71 4.52 16.56
C LYS A 179 8.61 4.91 15.08
N VAL A 180 7.80 4.15 14.34
CA VAL A 180 7.61 4.33 12.90
C VAL A 180 6.35 5.12 12.62
N VAL A 181 6.44 6.15 11.77
CA VAL A 181 5.27 6.65 11.05
C VAL A 181 5.29 6.10 9.63
N TRP A 182 4.23 5.38 9.25
CA TRP A 182 4.07 4.80 7.92
C TRP A 182 3.00 5.56 7.13
N VAL A 183 3.39 6.28 6.09
CA VAL A 183 2.45 6.94 5.16
C VAL A 183 2.21 6.02 3.96
N SER A 184 0.99 5.49 3.85
CA SER A 184 0.61 4.52 2.82
C SER A 184 -0.47 5.06 1.89
N SER A 185 -0.37 4.73 0.60
CA SER A 185 -1.42 5.01 -0.38
C SER A 185 -2.69 4.17 -0.20
N ARG A 186 -2.65 3.16 0.68
CA ARG A 186 -3.78 2.29 0.98
C ARG A 186 -4.35 2.62 2.35
N ASN A 187 -5.64 2.97 2.39
CA ASN A 187 -6.31 3.39 3.62
C ASN A 187 -6.25 2.30 4.71
N GLU A 188 -6.20 1.02 4.32
CA GLU A 188 -6.15 -0.12 5.24
C GLU A 188 -4.89 -0.13 6.13
N ALA A 189 -3.86 0.67 5.80
CA ALA A 189 -2.72 0.90 6.67
C ALA A 189 -3.12 1.47 8.06
N LEU A 190 -4.29 2.13 8.16
CA LEU A 190 -4.84 2.59 9.44
C LEU A 190 -5.07 1.44 10.45
N LEU A 191 -5.37 0.22 9.96
CA LEU A 191 -5.52 -0.96 10.81
C LEU A 191 -4.20 -1.36 11.52
N TYR A 192 -3.08 -0.80 11.06
CA TYR A 192 -1.71 -1.06 11.48
C TYR A 192 -1.02 0.17 12.08
N ASN A 193 -1.81 1.15 12.53
CA ASN A 193 -1.30 2.45 13.02
C ASN A 193 -0.48 3.22 11.97
N GLY A 194 -0.71 2.96 10.69
CA GLY A 194 -0.22 3.78 9.59
C GLY A 194 -1.07 5.04 9.41
N GLN A 195 -0.63 5.90 8.51
CA GLN A 195 -1.31 7.11 8.09
C GLN A 195 -1.66 7.02 6.60
N LYS A 196 -2.73 7.72 6.22
CA LYS A 196 -3.14 7.80 4.82
C LYS A 196 -2.19 8.71 4.05
N PHE A 197 -2.00 8.39 2.77
CA PHE A 197 -1.44 9.32 1.82
C PHE A 197 -2.40 10.51 1.64
N PRO A 198 -1.92 11.76 1.70
CA PRO A 198 -2.77 12.95 1.69
C PRO A 198 -3.56 13.08 0.38
N THR A 199 -4.88 13.26 0.50
CA THR A 199 -5.79 13.29 -0.66
C THR A 199 -5.62 14.52 -1.54
N PHE A 200 -5.12 15.64 -1.01
CA PHE A 200 -4.81 16.85 -1.80
C PHE A 200 -3.76 16.60 -2.89
N MET A 201 -2.97 15.52 -2.81
CA MET A 201 -2.04 15.12 -3.88
C MET A 201 -2.77 14.73 -5.17
N TYR A 202 -4.04 14.35 -5.06
CA TYR A 202 -4.89 13.97 -6.20
C TYR A 202 -5.88 15.08 -6.60
N ASP A 203 -5.89 16.21 -5.89
CA ASP A 203 -6.82 17.30 -6.16
C ASP A 203 -6.35 18.14 -7.36
N GLU A 204 -7.15 18.12 -8.45
CA GLU A 204 -6.91 18.92 -9.66
C GLU A 204 -7.05 20.44 -9.42
N GLY A 205 -7.74 20.84 -8.36
CA GLY A 205 -7.87 22.23 -7.91
C GLY A 205 -6.62 22.75 -7.18
N VAL A 206 -5.69 21.87 -6.79
CA VAL A 206 -4.41 22.22 -6.17
C VAL A 206 -3.31 22.15 -7.23
N SER A 207 -2.55 23.22 -7.41
CA SER A 207 -1.44 23.22 -8.35
C SER A 207 -0.30 22.31 -7.88
N GLU A 208 0.46 21.74 -8.82
CA GLU A 208 1.54 20.79 -8.47
C GLU A 208 2.61 21.43 -7.56
N LYS A 209 2.93 22.71 -7.78
CA LYS A 209 3.80 23.48 -6.85
C LYS A 209 3.25 23.46 -5.43
N LYS A 210 1.95 23.68 -5.28
CA LYS A 210 1.29 23.72 -3.97
C LYS A 210 1.21 22.32 -3.35
N LYS A 211 0.98 21.26 -4.13
CA LYS A 211 1.04 19.87 -3.65
C LYS A 211 2.40 19.51 -3.07
N ILE A 212 3.48 19.87 -3.76
CA ILE A 212 4.86 19.65 -3.30
C ILE A 212 5.09 20.33 -1.93
N LEU A 213 4.73 21.61 -1.81
CA LEU A 213 4.87 22.36 -0.56
C LEU A 213 4.00 21.76 0.56
N MET A 214 2.73 21.49 0.28
CA MET A 214 1.80 20.91 1.26
C MET A 214 2.25 19.52 1.73
N TYR A 215 2.83 18.70 0.86
CA TYR A 215 3.32 17.37 1.22
C TYR A 215 4.53 17.45 2.15
N ASN A 216 5.48 18.35 1.85
CA ASN A 216 6.61 18.62 2.74
C ASN A 216 6.14 19.13 4.12
N HIS A 217 5.21 20.09 4.15
CA HIS A 217 4.67 20.65 5.39
C HIS A 217 3.90 19.60 6.19
N TYR A 218 3.16 18.72 5.53
CA TYR A 218 2.48 17.59 6.15
C TYR A 218 3.46 16.67 6.88
N LEU A 219 4.55 16.28 6.24
CA LEU A 219 5.57 15.43 6.86
C LEU A 219 6.31 16.17 7.98
N LYS A 220 6.57 17.47 7.84
CA LYS A 220 7.16 18.27 8.91
C LYS A 220 6.25 18.34 10.15
N TRP A 221 4.94 18.48 9.94
CA TRP A 221 3.96 18.45 11.00
C TRP A 221 3.90 17.08 11.70
N ILE A 222 3.96 15.98 10.94
CA ILE A 222 4.07 14.62 11.47
C ILE A 222 5.32 14.48 12.34
N GLU A 223 6.48 14.88 11.83
CA GLU A 223 7.75 14.83 12.58
C GLU A 223 7.62 15.56 13.92
N GLN A 224 7.07 16.77 13.94
CA GLN A 224 6.99 17.57 15.16
C GLN A 224 5.96 17.04 16.15
N SER A 225 4.81 16.58 15.66
CA SER A 225 3.67 16.12 16.47
C SER A 225 3.91 14.72 17.02
N GLU A 226 4.42 13.81 16.19
CA GLU A 226 4.63 12.42 16.56
C GLU A 226 6.05 12.15 17.03
N LYS A 227 7.08 12.88 16.58
CA LYS A 227 8.49 12.60 16.89
C LYS A 227 8.86 11.12 16.62
N PRO A 228 8.68 10.62 15.39
CA PRO A 228 9.10 9.26 15.05
C PRO A 228 10.63 9.13 15.02
N ASP A 229 11.12 7.90 15.16
CA ASP A 229 12.52 7.57 14.90
C ASP A 229 12.78 7.42 13.39
N VAL A 230 11.73 7.06 12.63
CA VAL A 230 11.81 6.87 11.17
C VAL A 230 10.44 7.09 10.52
N ILE A 231 10.43 7.68 9.33
CA ILE A 231 9.24 7.83 8.50
C ILE A 231 9.37 6.91 7.28
N LEU A 232 8.38 6.05 7.05
CA LEU A 232 8.31 5.17 5.89
C LEU A 232 7.20 5.62 4.95
N ILE A 233 7.52 5.84 3.68
CA ILE A 233 6.60 6.39 2.68
C ILE A 233 6.44 5.42 1.51
N GLY A 234 5.20 5.02 1.23
CA GLY A 234 4.83 4.35 0.00
C GLY A 234 4.34 5.34 -1.05
N ILE A 235 5.08 5.48 -2.16
CA ILE A 235 4.64 6.32 -3.27
C ILE A 235 3.63 5.54 -4.15
N PRO A 236 2.41 6.08 -4.35
CA PRO A 236 1.41 5.46 -5.20
C PRO A 236 1.79 5.49 -6.69
N GLY A 237 1.17 4.59 -7.47
CA GLY A 237 1.34 4.54 -8.92
C GLY A 237 2.71 4.02 -9.36
N GLY A 238 3.19 4.55 -10.49
CA GLY A 238 4.44 4.17 -11.15
C GLY A 238 5.23 5.37 -11.63
N ILE A 239 6.54 5.21 -11.82
CA ILE A 239 7.48 6.30 -12.16
C ILE A 239 7.46 6.72 -13.64
N MET A 240 6.80 5.95 -14.51
CA MET A 240 6.73 6.19 -15.95
C MET A 240 5.51 5.48 -16.57
N PRO A 241 5.07 5.88 -17.78
CA PRO A 241 4.04 5.14 -18.51
C PRO A 241 4.54 3.76 -18.92
N ASP A 242 3.67 2.75 -18.93
CA ASP A 242 3.97 1.41 -19.43
C ASP A 242 4.07 1.39 -20.96
N SER A 243 3.20 2.14 -21.65
CA SER A 243 3.23 2.32 -23.10
C SER A 243 2.52 3.59 -23.55
N LYS A 244 2.43 3.83 -24.86
CA LYS A 244 1.61 4.92 -25.42
C LYS A 244 0.11 4.68 -25.28
N LYS A 245 -0.31 3.43 -25.07
CA LYS A 245 -1.74 3.06 -24.90
C LYS A 245 -2.08 2.81 -23.43
N GLN A 246 -1.11 2.39 -22.64
CA GLN A 246 -1.17 2.22 -21.20
C GLN A 246 -0.32 3.30 -20.54
N VAL A 247 -0.90 4.49 -20.44
CA VAL A 247 -0.15 5.69 -20.02
C VAL A 247 0.14 5.74 -18.52
N GLY A 248 -0.53 4.90 -17.73
CA GLY A 248 -0.41 4.89 -16.27
C GLY A 248 -0.60 6.29 -15.68
N TYR A 249 0.27 6.64 -14.72
CA TYR A 249 0.24 7.91 -13.98
C TYR A 249 1.38 8.87 -14.35
N PHE A 250 2.14 8.57 -15.42
CA PHE A 250 3.30 9.33 -15.92
C PHE A 250 4.45 9.60 -14.93
N GLY A 251 4.37 9.10 -13.70
CA GLY A 251 5.30 9.44 -12.62
C GLY A 251 5.09 10.81 -12.02
N ILE A 252 3.90 11.44 -12.19
CA ILE A 252 3.61 12.78 -11.66
C ILE A 252 3.67 12.77 -10.13
N THR A 253 2.93 11.86 -9.48
CA THR A 253 2.93 11.77 -8.01
C THR A 253 4.31 11.43 -7.45
N SER A 254 5.07 10.56 -8.11
CA SER A 254 6.46 10.28 -7.71
C SER A 254 7.34 11.52 -7.83
N PHE A 255 7.16 12.32 -8.88
CA PHE A 255 7.88 13.58 -9.07
C PHE A 255 7.52 14.58 -7.97
N GLU A 256 6.24 14.76 -7.68
CA GLU A 256 5.78 15.69 -6.64
C GLU A 256 6.33 15.30 -5.26
N VAL A 257 6.20 14.03 -4.88
CA VAL A 257 6.72 13.54 -3.59
C VAL A 257 8.23 13.73 -3.52
N LEU A 258 8.99 13.29 -4.53
CA LEU A 258 10.47 13.35 -4.50
C LEU A 258 11.04 14.77 -4.67
N ASN A 259 10.22 15.75 -5.04
CA ASN A 259 10.59 17.17 -4.92
C ASN A 259 10.22 17.76 -3.55
N ALA A 260 9.35 17.11 -2.78
CA ALA A 260 8.93 17.54 -1.46
C ALA A 260 9.84 16.98 -0.35
N ILE A 261 10.52 15.86 -0.60
CA ILE A 261 11.39 15.17 0.36
C ILE A 261 12.72 14.77 -0.26
N ASN A 262 13.70 14.50 0.59
CA ASN A 262 14.92 13.81 0.21
C ASN A 262 15.01 12.48 0.99
N PRO A 263 14.78 11.32 0.36
CA PRO A 263 14.86 10.04 1.04
C PRO A 263 16.29 9.72 1.49
N ASP A 264 16.44 9.19 2.70
CA ASP A 264 17.72 8.66 3.22
C ASP A 264 17.96 7.21 2.78
N TYR A 265 16.88 6.48 2.49
CA TYR A 265 16.94 5.17 1.86
C TYR A 265 15.77 4.98 0.88
N PHE A 266 16.08 4.76 -0.40
CA PHE A 266 15.12 4.64 -1.49
C PHE A 266 15.12 3.24 -2.11
N ILE A 267 13.96 2.58 -2.07
CA ILE A 267 13.73 1.25 -2.62
C ILE A 267 12.87 1.36 -3.87
N MET A 268 13.38 0.83 -4.98
CA MET A 268 12.66 0.73 -6.24
C MET A 268 12.08 -0.67 -6.43
N SER A 269 10.76 -0.78 -6.37
CA SER A 269 10.01 -2.02 -6.56
C SER A 269 9.76 -2.32 -8.04
N LEU A 270 10.14 -3.51 -8.49
CA LEU A 270 10.11 -3.95 -9.87
C LEU A 270 9.16 -5.12 -10.05
N TYR A 271 8.73 -5.32 -11.30
CA TYR A 271 8.03 -6.54 -11.71
C TYR A 271 8.98 -7.73 -11.76
N GLY A 272 8.42 -8.92 -11.59
CA GLY A 272 9.13 -10.18 -11.66
C GLY A 272 9.60 -10.57 -13.06
N ASN A 273 9.45 -9.71 -14.08
CA ASN A 273 9.92 -9.92 -15.45
C ASN A 273 11.43 -10.27 -15.50
N THR A 274 11.90 -10.79 -16.65
CA THR A 274 13.34 -11.02 -16.82
C THR A 274 14.09 -9.69 -16.83
N LEU A 275 14.98 -9.50 -15.86
CA LEU A 275 15.75 -8.26 -15.69
C LEU A 275 17.09 -8.35 -16.40
N GLY A 276 17.52 -7.24 -17.01
CA GLY A 276 18.86 -7.08 -17.59
C GLY A 276 19.69 -6.08 -16.79
N LYS A 277 21.02 -6.25 -16.76
CA LYS A 277 21.93 -5.30 -16.09
C LYS A 277 21.75 -3.87 -16.61
N ASN A 278 21.76 -3.70 -17.93
CA ASN A 278 21.57 -2.40 -18.57
C ASN A 278 20.23 -1.76 -18.20
N TYR A 279 19.16 -2.57 -18.05
CA TYR A 279 17.86 -2.06 -17.63
C TYR A 279 17.91 -1.49 -16.20
N LEU A 280 18.58 -2.19 -15.26
CA LEU A 280 18.76 -1.69 -13.90
C LEU A 280 19.61 -0.42 -13.86
N ASP A 281 20.68 -0.34 -14.66
CA ASP A 281 21.50 0.86 -14.78
C ASP A 281 20.72 2.05 -15.37
N GLU A 282 19.91 1.81 -16.40
CA GLU A 282 19.02 2.82 -16.98
C GLU A 282 17.98 3.30 -15.96
N LEU A 283 17.38 2.39 -15.18
CA LEU A 283 16.46 2.78 -14.11
C LEU A 283 17.12 3.66 -13.05
N ARG A 284 18.35 3.32 -12.62
CA ARG A 284 19.11 4.18 -11.69
C ARG A 284 19.34 5.57 -12.28
N ASN A 285 19.68 5.65 -13.57
CA ASN A 285 19.84 6.93 -14.26
C ASN A 285 18.52 7.71 -14.36
N VAL A 286 17.39 7.05 -14.63
CA VAL A 286 16.07 7.69 -14.61
C VAL A 286 15.80 8.27 -13.23
N MET A 287 15.99 7.50 -12.15
CA MET A 287 15.77 8.00 -10.79
C MET A 287 16.68 9.17 -10.45
N LYS A 288 17.97 9.07 -10.78
CA LYS A 288 18.96 10.13 -10.52
C LYS A 288 18.65 11.41 -11.29
N TYR A 289 18.39 11.33 -12.59
CA TYR A 289 18.30 12.53 -13.43
C TYR A 289 16.89 13.09 -13.59
N LYS A 290 15.84 12.26 -13.52
CA LYS A 290 14.44 12.70 -13.60
C LYS A 290 13.88 13.07 -12.23
N PHE A 291 14.23 12.30 -11.20
CA PHE A 291 13.64 12.41 -9.86
C PHE A 291 14.62 12.91 -8.79
N ASN A 292 15.88 13.16 -9.16
CA ASN A 292 16.91 13.65 -8.24
C ASN A 292 17.11 12.77 -6.99
N VAL A 293 16.99 11.44 -7.14
CA VAL A 293 17.18 10.47 -6.05
C VAL A 293 18.04 9.29 -6.53
N GLU A 294 18.94 8.83 -5.66
CA GLU A 294 19.72 7.60 -5.90
C GLU A 294 18.92 6.39 -5.43
N VAL A 295 19.00 5.28 -6.17
CA VAL A 295 18.38 4.01 -5.75
C VAL A 295 19.36 3.26 -4.87
N ASP A 296 18.96 2.97 -3.63
CA ASP A 296 19.79 2.22 -2.68
C ASP A 296 19.66 0.72 -2.86
N SER A 297 18.45 0.27 -3.21
CA SER A 297 18.19 -1.14 -3.51
C SER A 297 17.00 -1.33 -4.44
N PHE A 298 17.04 -2.45 -5.17
CA PHE A 298 15.89 -2.94 -5.92
C PHE A 298 15.16 -4.00 -5.11
N TYR A 299 13.83 -4.02 -5.21
CA TYR A 299 13.00 -5.12 -4.74
C TYR A 299 12.22 -5.69 -5.91
N VAL A 300 12.24 -7.00 -6.11
CA VAL A 300 11.57 -7.67 -7.24
C VAL A 300 10.37 -8.44 -6.71
N GLY A 301 9.17 -7.97 -7.11
CA GLY A 301 7.91 -8.61 -6.80
C GLY A 301 7.67 -9.90 -7.59
N ASP A 302 6.59 -10.59 -7.26
CA ASP A 302 6.22 -11.88 -7.86
C ASP A 302 5.25 -11.77 -9.03
N MET A 303 4.85 -10.56 -9.40
CA MET A 303 4.01 -10.32 -10.56
C MET A 303 4.84 -9.99 -11.80
N GLU A 304 4.65 -10.75 -12.88
CA GLU A 304 5.17 -10.46 -14.21
C GLU A 304 4.11 -9.75 -15.05
N GLN A 305 4.46 -8.62 -15.67
CA GLN A 305 3.61 -7.99 -16.67
C GLN A 305 3.64 -8.80 -17.97
N ASP A 306 2.46 -9.14 -18.50
CA ASP A 306 2.37 -9.74 -19.84
C ASP A 306 2.70 -8.68 -20.90
N ALA A 307 3.84 -8.87 -21.56
CA ALA A 307 4.32 -7.98 -22.62
C ALA A 307 3.30 -7.82 -23.77
N TYR A 308 2.46 -8.82 -24.04
CA TYR A 308 1.43 -8.73 -25.09
C TYR A 308 0.22 -7.88 -24.69
N SER A 309 0.06 -7.55 -23.41
CA SER A 309 -1.01 -6.70 -22.90
C SER A 309 -0.65 -5.21 -22.91
N LEU A 310 0.65 -4.87 -22.81
CA LEU A 310 1.15 -3.49 -22.65
C LEU A 310 0.75 -2.55 -23.80
N ASP A 311 0.68 -3.06 -25.03
CA ASP A 311 0.35 -2.28 -26.23
C ASP A 311 -1.13 -2.43 -26.66
N LYS A 312 -2.03 -2.75 -25.72
CA LYS A 312 -3.48 -2.81 -25.93
C LYS A 312 -4.19 -1.69 -25.15
N LEU A 313 -5.45 -1.42 -25.51
CA LEU A 313 -6.34 -0.56 -24.73
C LEU A 313 -7.02 -1.32 -23.58
N ALA A 314 -7.01 -2.65 -23.64
CA ALA A 314 -7.48 -3.50 -22.54
C ALA A 314 -6.50 -3.40 -21.36
N PRO A 315 -6.96 -3.62 -20.11
CA PRO A 315 -6.10 -3.61 -18.93
C PRO A 315 -4.86 -4.51 -19.08
N ILE A 316 -3.76 -4.11 -18.44
CA ILE A 316 -2.54 -4.92 -18.38
C ILE A 316 -2.84 -6.23 -17.65
N GLU A 317 -2.41 -7.34 -18.26
CA GLU A 317 -2.52 -8.67 -17.67
C GLU A 317 -1.24 -8.98 -16.90
N TYR A 318 -1.40 -9.66 -15.76
CA TYR A 318 -0.31 -10.00 -14.85
C TYR A 318 -0.29 -11.49 -14.59
N ILE A 319 0.92 -12.05 -14.47
CA ILE A 319 1.15 -13.46 -14.19
C ILE A 319 1.81 -13.56 -12.82
N HIS A 320 1.17 -14.25 -11.87
CA HIS A 320 1.77 -14.57 -10.59
C HIS A 320 2.87 -15.62 -10.77
N LEU A 321 4.08 -15.30 -10.32
CA LEU A 321 5.23 -16.18 -10.34
C LEU A 321 5.39 -16.87 -8.98
N GLY A 322 5.90 -18.09 -8.98
CA GLY A 322 6.37 -18.71 -7.75
C GLY A 322 7.66 -18.04 -7.27
N GLN A 323 7.83 -17.89 -5.96
CA GLN A 323 9.00 -17.22 -5.37
C GLN A 323 10.35 -17.79 -5.84
N LEU A 324 10.44 -19.12 -6.02
CA LEU A 324 11.65 -19.78 -6.54
C LEU A 324 12.02 -19.31 -7.96
N THR A 325 11.03 -18.96 -8.79
CA THR A 325 11.25 -18.43 -10.14
C THR A 325 11.80 -17.01 -10.06
N VAL A 326 11.26 -16.17 -9.19
CA VAL A 326 11.72 -14.80 -8.96
C VAL A 326 13.17 -14.81 -8.45
N ASP A 327 13.45 -15.61 -7.43
CA ASP A 327 14.79 -15.75 -6.85
C ASP A 327 15.81 -16.22 -7.87
N LYS A 328 15.42 -17.15 -8.76
CA LYS A 328 16.27 -17.60 -9.86
C LYS A 328 16.54 -16.45 -10.85
N ARG A 329 15.49 -15.73 -11.27
CA ARG A 329 15.63 -14.61 -12.22
C ARG A 329 16.58 -13.55 -11.67
N VAL A 330 16.43 -13.16 -10.41
CA VAL A 330 17.32 -12.18 -9.74
C VAL A 330 18.77 -12.67 -9.69
N LYS A 331 19.00 -13.94 -9.32
CA LYS A 331 20.34 -14.53 -9.31
C LYS A 331 20.98 -14.57 -10.70
N ASP A 332 20.19 -14.89 -11.73
CA ASP A 332 20.67 -14.99 -13.12
C ASP A 332 21.09 -13.61 -13.68
N VAL A 333 20.54 -12.49 -13.17
CA VAL A 333 21.01 -11.14 -13.55
C VAL A 333 22.46 -10.92 -13.11
N ASN A 334 22.85 -11.44 -11.95
CA ASN A 334 24.16 -11.24 -11.32
C ASN A 334 24.58 -9.75 -11.32
N TYR A 335 23.68 -8.89 -10.86
CA TYR A 335 23.88 -7.44 -10.76
C TYR A 335 24.59 -7.10 -9.43
N THR A 336 25.63 -6.28 -9.49
CA THR A 336 26.55 -6.05 -8.36
C THR A 336 26.73 -4.58 -7.96
N GLU A 337 26.10 -3.65 -8.67
CA GLU A 337 26.26 -2.21 -8.40
C GLU A 337 25.52 -1.76 -7.14
N ILE A 338 24.30 -2.27 -6.94
CA ILE A 338 23.50 -2.13 -5.73
C ILE A 338 22.74 -3.45 -5.47
N PRO A 339 22.33 -3.74 -4.23
CA PRO A 339 21.66 -5.00 -3.93
C PRO A 339 20.27 -5.10 -4.57
N VAL A 340 19.91 -6.33 -4.96
CA VAL A 340 18.60 -6.68 -5.53
C VAL A 340 17.98 -7.76 -4.64
N TYR A 341 16.86 -7.44 -4.04
CA TYR A 341 16.16 -8.29 -3.09
C TYR A 341 14.85 -8.83 -3.67
N THR A 342 14.38 -9.93 -3.10
CA THR A 342 13.06 -10.52 -3.30
C THR A 342 12.38 -10.73 -1.95
N CYS A 343 11.14 -11.22 -1.95
CA CYS A 343 10.45 -11.63 -0.71
C CYS A 343 11.29 -12.61 0.13
N SER A 344 11.98 -13.58 -0.49
CA SER A 344 12.87 -14.52 0.22
C SER A 344 14.04 -13.85 0.97
N THR A 345 14.42 -12.64 0.57
CA THR A 345 15.59 -11.91 1.11
C THR A 345 15.20 -10.59 1.77
N VAL A 346 13.91 -10.36 2.07
CA VAL A 346 13.44 -9.10 2.66
C VAL A 346 14.11 -8.80 4.00
N SER A 347 14.45 -9.82 4.80
CA SER A 347 15.22 -9.63 6.04
C SER A 347 16.64 -9.10 5.79
N GLN A 348 17.26 -9.44 4.66
CA GLN A 348 18.58 -8.91 4.27
C GLN A 348 18.46 -7.45 3.81
N LEU A 349 17.40 -7.12 3.06
CA LEU A 349 17.07 -5.74 2.72
C LEU A 349 16.94 -4.89 3.97
N TYR A 350 16.18 -5.36 4.97
CA TYR A 350 16.00 -4.67 6.23
C TYR A 350 17.33 -4.41 6.95
N GLN A 351 18.21 -5.41 7.07
CA GLN A 351 19.53 -5.22 7.71
C GLN A 351 20.39 -4.19 6.96
N ASN A 352 20.47 -4.28 5.64
CA ASN A 352 21.23 -3.35 4.84
C ASN A 352 20.69 -1.90 4.93
N MET A 353 19.37 -1.75 5.00
CA MET A 353 18.71 -0.47 5.23
C MET A 353 19.09 0.13 6.59
N ILE A 354 19.02 -0.65 7.67
CA ILE A 354 19.40 -0.18 9.03
C ILE A 354 20.87 0.19 9.09
N GLU A 355 21.77 -0.63 8.53
CA GLU A 355 23.21 -0.34 8.46
C GLU A 355 23.46 1.01 7.77
N LYS A 356 22.85 1.21 6.59
CA LYS A 356 23.02 2.44 5.81
C LYS A 356 22.47 3.68 6.51
N LEU A 357 21.32 3.57 7.17
CA LEU A 357 20.74 4.67 7.95
C LEU A 357 21.60 5.00 9.18
N GLY A 358 22.17 3.99 9.85
CA GLY A 358 23.05 4.19 11.01
C GLY A 358 24.39 4.83 10.68
N GLU A 359 24.94 4.59 9.49
CA GLU A 359 26.18 5.25 9.03
C GLU A 359 26.03 6.78 8.93
N TYR A 360 24.84 7.30 8.61
CA TYR A 360 24.60 8.75 8.49
C TYR A 360 24.61 9.49 9.84
N ASP A 361 24.20 8.84 10.93
CA ASP A 361 24.25 9.42 12.28
C ASP A 361 25.69 9.64 12.77
N GLU A 362 26.63 8.79 12.37
CA GLU A 362 28.05 8.94 12.72
C GLU A 362 28.71 10.13 11.98
N PHE A 363 28.22 10.50 10.79
CA PHE A 363 28.74 11.64 10.03
C PHE A 363 28.16 12.99 10.44
N GLN A 364 26.93 13.05 10.97
CA GLN A 364 26.34 14.30 11.48
C GLN A 364 26.80 14.65 12.91
N SER A 365 27.41 13.70 13.63
CA SER A 365 27.94 13.89 14.99
C SER A 365 29.42 14.27 15.06
N LEU A 366 30.09 14.42 13.90
CA LEU A 366 31.44 14.94 13.71
C LEU A 366 31.43 16.41 13.28
#